data_AF-K1YLE0-F1
#
_entry.id   AF-K1YLE0-F1
#
_cell.length_a   1.000
_cell.length_b   1.000
_cell.length_c   1.000
_cell.angle_alpha   90.00
_cell.angle_beta   90.00
_cell.angle_gamma   90.00
#
_symmetry.space_group_name_H-M   'P 1'
#
loop_
_entity.id
_entity.type
_entity.pdbx_description
1 polymer ?
#
loop_
_entity_poly.entity_id
_entity_poly.type
_entity_poly.pdbx_seq_one_letter_code
_entity_poly.pdbx_strand_id
1 'polypeptide(L)'
;MRKASDEQKNKTDNASADVRSPDGSASWLYSSEVRDHFFNPRNFVAYDPKENEFDAHASAGSPACGDEMHVWLNIDSKTKIIKQFRWRTFGCASAIASTSMLSVMVTENSGMTLDEARAVRPQHILERLGGLPARKIHCSVLSDRAMRNAINDYYKKIGENDKIVPEAGGVVCPNNANHAR
;
A
#
# COMPACT_ATOMS: atom_id res chain seq x y z
N MET A 1 5.06 -58.33 31.38
CA MET A 1 4.22 -57.34 30.67
C MET A 1 4.92 -55.98 30.72
N ARG A 2 5.69 -55.63 29.69
CA ARG A 2 6.33 -54.31 29.53
C ARG A 2 5.52 -53.55 28.48
N LYS A 3 4.90 -52.42 28.82
CA LYS A 3 4.31 -51.51 27.82
C LYS A 3 5.31 -50.39 27.53
N ALA A 4 5.89 -50.47 26.34
CA ALA A 4 6.53 -49.37 25.62
C ALA A 4 5.42 -48.42 25.12
N SER A 5 5.55 -47.11 25.39
CA SER A 5 6.06 -46.07 24.51
C SER A 5 4.99 -45.40 23.64
N ASP A 6 5.22 -44.11 23.40
CA ASP A 6 4.76 -43.31 22.27
C ASP A 6 3.52 -42.42 22.45
N GLU A 7 3.80 -41.37 23.21
CA GLU A 7 3.42 -39.97 23.03
C GLU A 7 3.17 -39.59 21.55
N GLN A 8 1.91 -39.60 21.13
CA GLN A 8 1.51 -39.10 19.81
C GLN A 8 1.51 -37.58 19.79
N LYS A 9 2.65 -37.02 19.35
CA LYS A 9 2.77 -35.66 18.80
C LYS A 9 1.76 -35.49 17.66
N ASN A 10 0.72 -34.70 17.91
CA ASN A 10 -0.20 -34.29 16.85
C ASN A 10 0.45 -33.16 16.04
N LYS A 11 0.97 -33.52 14.86
CA LYS A 11 1.45 -32.62 13.82
C LYS A 11 0.32 -31.69 13.42
N THR A 12 0.43 -30.40 13.73
CA THR A 12 -0.32 -29.38 13.00
C THR A 12 0.37 -29.17 11.66
N ASP A 13 -0.34 -29.58 10.61
CA ASP A 13 0.05 -29.39 9.21
C ASP A 13 0.26 -27.90 8.93
N ASN A 14 1.52 -27.51 8.91
CA ASN A 14 1.98 -26.16 8.65
C ASN A 14 1.91 -25.93 7.13
N ALA A 15 0.70 -25.73 6.62
CA ALA A 15 0.47 -25.31 5.24
C ALA A 15 1.16 -23.95 5.02
N SER A 16 2.22 -24.00 4.21
CA SER A 16 3.03 -22.90 3.65
C SER A 16 2.55 -21.47 3.95
N ALA A 17 3.09 -20.87 5.02
CA ALA A 17 3.05 -19.43 5.20
C ALA A 17 4.09 -18.77 4.28
N ASP A 18 3.64 -17.90 3.36
CA ASP A 18 4.50 -17.20 2.38
C ASP A 18 5.52 -16.22 3.03
N VAL A 19 5.31 -15.85 4.28
CA VAL A 19 6.19 -14.97 5.07
C VAL A 19 6.29 -15.55 6.48
N ARG A 20 7.51 -15.83 6.95
CA ARG A 20 7.80 -16.28 8.31
C ARG A 20 8.50 -15.17 9.08
N SER A 21 8.12 -14.97 10.35
CA SER A 21 8.87 -14.12 11.27
C SER A 21 10.32 -14.61 11.39
N PRO A 22 11.33 -13.72 11.36
CA PRO A 22 12.74 -14.11 11.46
C PRO A 22 13.09 -14.89 12.74
N ASP A 23 12.29 -14.73 13.79
CA ASP A 23 12.51 -15.30 15.13
C ASP A 23 11.82 -16.66 15.36
N GLY A 24 11.03 -17.16 14.41
CA GLY A 24 10.32 -18.44 14.52
C GLY A 24 9.23 -18.50 15.61
N SER A 25 8.90 -17.40 16.29
CA SER A 25 7.85 -17.34 17.32
C SER A 25 6.52 -16.90 16.69
N ALA A 26 5.73 -17.88 16.23
CA ALA A 26 4.52 -17.59 15.49
C ALA A 26 3.36 -17.10 16.38
N SER A 27 2.95 -15.85 16.19
CA SER A 27 1.55 -15.44 16.31
C SER A 27 1.08 -14.51 15.17
N TRP A 28 1.98 -14.04 14.30
CA TRP A 28 1.65 -13.01 13.30
C TRP A 28 2.26 -13.35 11.93
N LEU A 29 1.43 -13.28 10.87
CA LEU A 29 1.78 -13.60 9.47
C LEU A 29 2.48 -12.46 8.72
N TYR A 30 2.68 -11.30 9.37
CA TYR A 30 3.27 -10.11 8.76
C TYR A 30 4.55 -9.68 9.47
N SER A 31 5.38 -8.88 8.79
CA SER A 31 6.57 -8.28 9.39
C SER A 31 6.23 -7.31 10.52
N SER A 32 7.26 -6.95 11.32
CA SER A 32 7.18 -5.89 12.32
C SER A 32 6.77 -4.55 11.71
N GLU A 33 7.29 -4.23 10.52
CA GLU A 33 6.99 -2.99 9.81
C GLU A 33 5.53 -2.90 9.40
N VAL A 34 4.97 -3.99 8.86
CA VAL A 34 3.54 -4.03 8.49
C VAL A 34 2.67 -3.84 9.73
N ARG A 35 3.04 -4.50 10.84
CA ARG A 35 2.32 -4.36 12.11
C ARG A 35 2.35 -2.90 12.58
N ASP A 36 3.52 -2.28 12.56
CA ASP A 36 3.67 -0.90 13.04
C ASP A 36 2.93 0.11 12.15
N HIS A 37 3.05 0.01 10.83
CA HIS A 37 2.30 0.88 9.91
C HIS A 37 0.79 0.65 9.93
N PHE A 38 0.33 -0.54 10.33
CA PHE A 38 -1.09 -0.82 10.52
C PHE A 38 -1.64 -0.21 11.81
N PHE A 39 -0.96 -0.40 12.95
CA PHE A 39 -1.43 0.12 14.24
C PHE A 39 -1.12 1.61 14.44
N ASN A 40 -0.03 2.10 13.84
CA ASN A 40 0.42 3.50 13.91
C ASN A 40 0.58 4.06 12.48
N PRO A 41 -0.51 4.23 11.71
CA PRO A 41 -0.42 4.72 10.35
C PRO A 41 0.08 6.16 10.31
N ARG A 42 1.18 6.39 9.59
CA ARG A 42 1.69 7.74 9.31
C ARG A 42 0.85 8.45 8.26
N ASN A 43 0.76 9.77 8.40
CA ASN A 43 0.16 10.70 7.43
C ASN A 43 -1.32 10.44 7.10
N PHE A 44 -2.03 9.74 7.99
CA PHE A 44 -3.46 9.51 7.89
C PHE A 44 -4.25 10.80 8.10
N VAL A 45 -5.36 10.94 7.38
CA VAL A 45 -6.31 12.04 7.53
C VAL A 45 -7.62 11.53 8.14
N ALA A 46 -7.93 12.03 9.34
CA ALA A 46 -9.13 11.67 10.10
C ALA A 46 -10.33 12.61 9.89
N TYR A 47 -10.16 13.65 9.08
CA TYR A 47 -11.20 14.63 8.74
C TYR A 47 -11.49 14.61 7.24
N ASP A 48 -12.48 15.37 6.79
CA ASP A 48 -12.70 15.62 5.37
C ASP A 48 -11.94 16.87 4.94
N PRO A 49 -10.90 16.75 4.09
CA PRO A 49 -10.18 17.92 3.58
C PRO A 49 -11.09 18.92 2.89
N LYS A 50 -10.81 20.20 3.10
CA LYS A 50 -11.55 21.27 2.42
C LYS A 50 -11.10 21.38 0.96
N GLU A 51 -11.98 21.96 0.15
CA GLU A 51 -11.64 22.34 -1.21
C GLU A 51 -10.43 23.32 -1.18
N ASN A 52 -9.41 23.05 -2.02
CA ASN A 52 -8.15 23.80 -2.10
C ASN A 52 -7.24 23.74 -0.85
N GLU A 53 -7.49 22.85 0.11
CA GLU A 53 -6.53 22.59 1.19
C GLU A 53 -5.24 21.93 0.69
N PHE A 54 -5.36 21.18 -0.41
CA PHE A 54 -4.26 20.46 -1.03
C PHE A 54 -4.12 20.84 -2.52
N ASP A 55 -2.88 20.88 -3.00
CA ASP A 55 -2.59 21.18 -4.41
C ASP A 55 -3.20 20.14 -5.35
N ALA A 56 -3.19 18.87 -4.93
CA ALA A 56 -3.73 17.77 -5.72
C ALA A 56 -4.45 16.72 -4.89
N HIS A 57 -5.40 16.05 -5.51
CA HIS A 57 -6.17 14.97 -4.90
C HIS A 57 -6.55 13.92 -5.94
N ALA A 58 -6.65 12.67 -5.51
CA ALA A 58 -7.26 11.62 -6.32
C ALA A 58 -7.84 10.52 -5.45
N SER A 59 -8.75 9.76 -6.05
CA SER A 59 -9.17 8.47 -5.52
C SER A 59 -8.81 7.34 -6.47
N ALA A 60 -8.63 6.15 -5.90
CA ALA A 60 -8.56 4.90 -6.62
C ALA A 60 -9.31 3.84 -5.84
N GLY A 61 -10.03 2.96 -6.54
CA GLY A 61 -10.76 1.86 -5.91
C GLY A 61 -10.82 0.65 -6.83
N SER A 62 -11.18 -0.49 -6.26
CA SER A 62 -11.40 -1.72 -7.01
C SER A 62 -12.71 -2.38 -6.57
N PRO A 63 -13.74 -2.40 -7.44
CA PRO A 63 -15.02 -3.04 -7.14
C PRO A 63 -14.90 -4.52 -6.77
N ALA A 64 -13.83 -5.19 -7.24
CA ALA A 64 -13.59 -6.61 -6.99
C ALA A 64 -13.14 -6.92 -5.54
N CYS A 65 -12.44 -6.01 -4.87
CA CYS A 65 -12.05 -6.18 -3.47
C CYS A 65 -12.77 -5.25 -2.50
N GLY A 66 -13.53 -4.26 -3.01
CA GLY A 66 -14.24 -3.28 -2.20
C GLY A 66 -13.31 -2.25 -1.52
N ASP A 67 -12.03 -2.22 -1.88
CA ASP A 67 -11.08 -1.24 -1.36
C ASP A 67 -11.27 0.11 -2.10
N GLU A 68 -11.28 1.20 -1.33
CA GLU A 68 -11.25 2.57 -1.83
C GLU A 68 -10.17 3.39 -1.10
N MET A 69 -9.46 4.22 -1.84
CA MET A 69 -8.35 5.01 -1.33
C MET A 69 -8.42 6.42 -1.88
N HIS A 70 -8.23 7.38 -0.99
CA HIS A 70 -8.07 8.79 -1.30
C HIS A 70 -6.68 9.25 -0.89
N VAL A 71 -6.06 10.05 -1.73
CA VAL A 71 -4.77 10.67 -1.46
C VAL A 71 -4.83 12.16 -1.77
N TRP A 72 -4.08 12.93 -1.01
CA TRP A 72 -3.93 14.37 -1.15
C TRP A 72 -2.46 14.75 -1.06
N LEU A 73 -2.02 15.62 -1.96
CA LEU A 73 -0.62 16.03 -2.07
C LEU A 73 -0.50 17.55 -1.93
N ASN A 74 0.49 17.99 -1.15
CA ASN A 74 1.02 19.35 -1.24
C ASN A 74 2.36 19.32 -1.93
N ILE A 75 2.51 20.14 -2.96
CA ILE A 75 3.61 20.10 -3.93
C ILE A 75 4.20 21.51 -4.03
N ASP A 76 5.50 21.60 -3.81
CA ASP A 76 6.21 22.85 -4.04
C ASP A 76 6.20 23.19 -5.55
N SER A 77 5.57 24.29 -5.91
CA SER A 77 5.33 24.65 -7.32
C SER A 77 6.60 24.95 -8.12
N LYS A 78 7.70 25.33 -7.45
CA LYS A 78 8.98 25.69 -8.07
C LYS A 78 9.86 24.45 -8.26
N THR A 79 9.97 23.64 -7.22
CA THR A 79 10.87 22.47 -7.19
C THR A 79 10.18 21.18 -7.63
N LYS A 80 8.84 21.17 -7.71
CA LYS A 80 8.02 19.98 -7.98
C LYS A 80 8.27 18.85 -6.97
N ILE A 81 8.60 19.20 -5.73
CA ILE A 81 8.81 18.26 -4.62
C ILE A 81 7.52 18.09 -3.83
N ILE A 82 7.15 16.86 -3.53
CA ILE A 82 6.01 16.53 -2.66
C ILE A 82 6.41 16.82 -1.20
N LYS A 83 5.76 17.81 -0.59
CA LYS A 83 6.00 18.24 0.80
C LYS A 83 5.11 17.53 1.79
N GLN A 84 3.89 17.18 1.39
CA GLN A 84 2.99 16.38 2.21
C GLN A 84 2.29 15.35 1.34
N PHE A 85 2.23 14.13 1.85
CA PHE A 85 1.44 13.04 1.29
C PHE A 85 0.44 12.62 2.35
N ARG A 86 -0.82 13.00 2.17
CA ARG A 86 -1.92 12.70 3.08
C ARG A 86 -2.85 11.68 2.45
N TRP A 87 -3.43 10.80 3.25
CA TRP A 87 -4.26 9.73 2.70
C TRP A 87 -5.34 9.25 3.67
N ARG A 88 -6.36 8.62 3.09
CA ARG A 88 -7.42 7.89 3.80
C ARG A 88 -7.83 6.70 2.94
N THR A 89 -8.00 5.53 3.55
CA THR A 89 -8.43 4.33 2.82
C THR A 89 -9.46 3.57 3.61
N PHE A 90 -10.41 2.99 2.88
CA PHE A 90 -11.32 1.96 3.36
C PHE A 90 -10.87 0.66 2.71
N GLY A 91 -10.24 -0.20 3.50
CA GLY A 91 -9.71 -1.44 2.96
C GLY A 91 -9.06 -2.31 4.01
N CYS A 92 -8.43 -3.39 3.55
CA CYS A 92 -7.79 -4.36 4.44
C CYS A 92 -6.52 -3.80 5.13
N ALA A 93 -6.06 -4.48 6.20
CA ALA A 93 -4.87 -4.09 6.95
C ALA A 93 -3.62 -3.90 6.08
N SER A 94 -3.48 -4.68 4.99
CA SER A 94 -2.37 -4.54 4.04
C SER A 94 -2.46 -3.27 3.19
N ALA A 95 -3.66 -2.77 2.89
CA ALA A 95 -3.84 -1.49 2.21
C ALA A 95 -3.41 -0.33 3.12
N ILE A 96 -3.88 -0.32 4.37
CA ILE A 96 -3.49 0.68 5.39
C ILE A 96 -1.96 0.72 5.55
N ALA A 97 -1.32 -0.44 5.74
CA ALA A 97 0.12 -0.51 5.92
C ALA A 97 0.89 -0.07 4.66
N SER A 98 0.45 -0.49 3.46
CA SER A 98 1.09 -0.12 2.19
C SER A 98 1.01 1.38 1.93
N THR A 99 -0.15 2.00 2.10
CA THR A 99 -0.32 3.44 1.88
C THR A 99 0.41 4.25 2.93
N SER A 100 0.42 3.78 4.18
CA SER A 100 1.21 4.41 5.23
C SER A 100 2.69 4.41 4.87
N MET A 101 3.24 3.27 4.44
CA MET A 101 4.64 3.16 4.02
C MET A 101 4.93 4.04 2.80
N LEU A 102 4.09 4.01 1.77
CA LEU A 102 4.24 4.86 0.58
C LEU A 102 4.29 6.33 0.95
N SER A 103 3.40 6.78 1.84
CA SER A 103 3.38 8.18 2.28
C SER A 103 4.68 8.60 2.96
N VAL A 104 5.31 7.70 3.72
CA VAL A 104 6.62 7.95 4.35
C VAL A 104 7.71 7.95 3.29
N MET A 105 7.77 6.95 2.42
CA MET A 105 8.77 6.87 1.34
C MET A 105 8.79 8.14 0.48
N VAL A 106 7.62 8.71 0.17
CA VAL A 106 7.52 9.91 -0.68
C VAL A 106 7.90 11.19 0.06
N THR A 107 7.77 11.23 1.38
CA THR A 107 7.97 12.45 2.19
C THR A 107 9.25 12.44 3.05
N GLU A 108 9.91 11.29 3.18
CA GLU A 108 11.21 11.19 3.87
C GLU A 108 12.31 11.95 3.11
N ASN A 109 13.42 12.24 3.78
CA ASN A 109 14.60 12.88 3.18
C ASN A 109 14.31 14.20 2.41
N SER A 110 13.39 15.03 2.92
CA SER A 110 12.94 16.31 2.33
C SER A 110 11.95 16.20 1.16
N GLY A 111 11.47 14.99 0.89
CA GLY A 111 10.47 14.67 -0.11
C GLY A 111 11.04 14.25 -1.46
N MET A 112 10.23 13.54 -2.24
CA MET A 112 10.51 13.16 -3.62
C MET A 112 9.97 14.18 -4.61
N THR A 113 10.65 14.34 -5.73
CA THR A 113 10.09 15.01 -6.91
C THR A 113 8.92 14.22 -7.51
N LEU A 114 8.06 14.86 -8.30
CA LEU A 114 6.95 14.18 -8.98
C LEU A 114 7.42 13.01 -9.88
N ASP A 115 8.58 13.15 -10.51
CA ASP A 115 9.14 12.10 -11.38
C ASP A 115 9.71 10.93 -10.58
N GLU A 116 10.39 11.19 -9.45
CA GLU A 116 10.85 10.16 -8.53
C GLU A 116 9.68 9.40 -7.91
N ALA A 117 8.63 10.13 -7.48
CA ALA A 117 7.43 9.52 -6.95
C ALA A 117 6.76 8.61 -7.98
N ARG A 118 6.72 9.01 -9.27
CA ARG A 118 6.24 8.15 -10.37
C ARG A 118 7.12 6.92 -10.63
N ALA A 119 8.40 6.96 -10.27
CA ALA A 119 9.30 5.82 -10.40
C ALA A 119 9.17 4.82 -9.23
N VAL A 120 8.48 5.19 -8.15
CA VAL A 120 8.12 4.24 -7.08
C VAL A 120 7.21 3.17 -7.66
N ARG A 121 7.52 1.91 -7.34
CA ARG A 121 6.75 0.75 -7.77
C ARG A 121 6.23 0.00 -6.55
N PRO A 122 5.15 -0.79 -6.69
CA PRO A 122 4.64 -1.63 -5.61
C PRO A 122 5.72 -2.49 -4.93
N GLN A 123 6.70 -2.98 -5.68
CA GLN A 123 7.81 -3.78 -5.15
C GLN A 123 8.67 -3.00 -4.15
N HIS A 124 8.93 -1.71 -4.38
CA HIS A 124 9.71 -0.89 -3.44
C HIS A 124 8.97 -0.72 -2.10
N ILE A 125 7.63 -0.63 -2.13
CA ILE A 125 6.79 -0.56 -0.93
C ILE A 125 6.89 -1.88 -0.16
N LEU A 126 6.79 -3.01 -0.87
CA LEU A 126 6.89 -4.35 -0.28
C LEU A 126 8.25 -4.60 0.36
N GLU A 127 9.33 -4.20 -0.30
CA GLU A 127 10.69 -4.31 0.23
C GLU A 127 10.84 -3.52 1.54
N ARG A 128 10.34 -2.28 1.60
CA ARG A 128 10.38 -1.45 2.82
C ARG A 128 9.51 -2.00 3.94
N LEU A 129 8.42 -2.68 3.60
CA LEU A 129 7.58 -3.38 4.57
C LEU A 129 8.18 -4.72 5.03
N GLY A 130 9.33 -5.16 4.52
CA GLY A 130 9.89 -6.48 4.84
C GLY A 130 9.08 -7.65 4.26
N GLY A 131 8.31 -7.38 3.21
CA GLY A 131 7.48 -8.35 2.48
C GLY A 131 6.01 -8.37 2.90
N LEU A 132 5.16 -8.76 1.96
CA LEU A 132 3.77 -9.16 2.19
C LEU A 132 3.51 -10.51 1.54
N PRO A 133 2.59 -11.33 2.07
CA PRO A 133 2.14 -12.56 1.40
C PRO A 133 1.71 -12.28 -0.05
N ALA A 134 2.07 -13.16 -0.99
CA ALA A 134 1.95 -12.90 -2.44
C ALA A 134 0.54 -12.50 -2.88
N ARG A 135 -0.50 -12.99 -2.20
CA ARG A 135 -1.91 -12.63 -2.45
C ARG A 135 -2.29 -11.17 -2.16
N LYS A 136 -1.42 -10.37 -1.53
CA LYS A 136 -1.69 -9.00 -1.06
C LYS A 136 -0.99 -7.89 -1.83
N ILE A 137 -0.29 -8.23 -2.91
CA ILE A 137 0.43 -7.26 -3.77
C ILE A 137 -0.53 -6.23 -4.39
N HIS A 138 -1.80 -6.60 -4.62
CA HIS A 138 -2.82 -5.70 -5.18
C HIS A 138 -3.07 -4.45 -4.31
N CYS A 139 -2.87 -4.53 -2.99
CA CYS A 139 -3.02 -3.39 -2.09
C CYS A 139 -1.96 -2.31 -2.37
N SER A 140 -0.73 -2.72 -2.69
CA SER A 140 0.36 -1.81 -3.06
C SER A 140 0.17 -1.22 -4.46
N VAL A 141 -0.52 -1.95 -5.35
CA VAL A 141 -0.94 -1.43 -6.67
C VAL A 141 -1.98 -0.33 -6.53
N LEU A 142 -2.94 -0.49 -5.61
CA LEU A 142 -3.97 0.54 -5.39
C LEU A 142 -3.36 1.86 -4.89
N SER A 143 -2.43 1.79 -3.95
CA SER A 143 -1.74 2.98 -3.42
C SER A 143 -0.88 3.68 -4.47
N ASP A 144 -0.18 2.90 -5.30
CA ASP A 144 0.62 3.43 -6.42
C ASP A 144 -0.28 4.17 -7.44
N ARG A 145 -1.41 3.56 -7.82
CA ARG A 145 -2.39 4.20 -8.73
C ARG A 145 -2.98 5.48 -8.17
N ALA A 146 -3.38 5.47 -6.90
CA ALA A 146 -3.93 6.67 -6.25
C ALA A 146 -2.92 7.82 -6.30
N MET A 147 -1.66 7.55 -5.97
CA MET A 147 -0.58 8.54 -6.05
C MET A 147 -0.37 9.06 -7.48
N ARG A 148 -0.26 8.17 -8.47
CA ARG A 148 -0.09 8.56 -9.89
C ARG A 148 -1.24 9.44 -10.38
N ASN A 149 -2.47 9.07 -10.02
CA ASN A 149 -3.65 9.86 -10.34
C ASN A 149 -3.63 11.24 -9.69
N ALA A 150 -3.15 11.37 -8.45
CA ALA A 150 -3.02 12.67 -7.80
C ALA A 150 -1.92 13.53 -8.45
N ILE A 151 -0.81 12.92 -8.88
CA ILE A 151 0.22 13.63 -9.65
C ILE A 151 -0.37 14.11 -10.99
N ASN A 152 -1.21 13.32 -11.65
CA ASN A 152 -1.91 13.73 -12.86
C ASN A 152 -2.93 14.86 -12.60
N ASP A 153 -3.67 14.83 -11.48
CA ASP A 153 -4.55 15.92 -11.04
C ASP A 153 -3.77 17.23 -10.89
N TYR A 154 -2.58 17.16 -10.27
CA TYR A 154 -1.69 18.32 -10.15
C TYR A 154 -1.32 18.91 -11.51
N TYR A 155 -0.82 18.08 -12.44
CA TYR A 155 -0.42 18.55 -13.77
C TYR A 155 -1.60 19.12 -14.56
N LYS A 156 -2.79 18.53 -14.43
CA LYS A 156 -4.02 19.03 -15.04
C LYS A 156 -4.40 20.42 -14.51
N LYS A 157 -4.28 20.65 -13.20
CA LYS A 157 -4.58 21.95 -12.57
C LYS A 157 -3.64 23.07 -13.01
N ILE A 158 -2.37 22.77 -13.25
CA ILE A 158 -1.38 23.75 -13.70
C ILE A 158 -1.30 23.88 -15.23
N GLY A 159 -2.09 23.09 -15.98
CA GLY A 159 -2.15 23.14 -17.44
C GLY A 159 -1.02 22.42 -18.18
N GLU A 160 -0.17 21.66 -17.48
CA GLU A 160 0.94 20.87 -18.05
C GLU A 160 0.42 19.49 -18.52
N ASN A 161 -0.50 19.48 -19.49
CA ASN A 161 -1.18 18.28 -19.96
C ASN A 161 -0.25 17.27 -20.67
N ASP A 162 0.88 17.72 -21.18
CA ASP A 162 1.92 16.91 -21.82
C ASP A 162 2.56 15.90 -20.84
N LYS A 163 2.53 16.21 -19.55
CA LYS A 163 3.10 15.36 -18.49
C LYS A 163 2.10 14.41 -17.86
N ILE A 164 0.83 14.42 -18.30
CA ILE A 164 -0.19 13.50 -17.81
C ILE A 164 0.06 12.13 -18.43
N VAL A 165 0.28 11.12 -17.59
CA VAL A 165 0.44 9.74 -18.03
C VAL A 165 -0.85 8.98 -17.71
N PRO A 166 -1.69 8.65 -18.71
CA PRO A 166 -2.88 7.86 -18.46
C PRO A 166 -2.50 6.45 -18.00
N GLU A 167 -3.11 5.99 -16.91
CA GLU A 167 -2.95 4.62 -16.42
C GLU A 167 -3.40 3.62 -17.50
N ALA A 168 -2.60 2.57 -17.73
CA ALA A 168 -3.07 1.44 -18.52
C ALA A 168 -4.22 0.77 -17.74
N GLY A 169 -5.40 0.67 -18.37
CA GLY A 169 -6.66 0.18 -17.79
C GLY A 169 -6.67 -1.32 -17.43
N GLY A 170 -5.64 -1.81 -16.72
CA GLY A 170 -5.60 -3.16 -16.17
C GLY A 170 -6.42 -3.26 -14.89
N VAL A 171 -7.20 -4.33 -14.76
CA VAL A 171 -7.95 -4.63 -13.53
C VAL A 171 -6.96 -4.78 -12.35
N VAL A 172 -7.17 -4.04 -11.26
CA VAL A 172 -6.32 -4.08 -10.04
C VAL A 172 -6.33 -5.48 -9.41
N CYS A 173 -7.49 -6.13 -9.45
CA CYS A 173 -7.71 -7.46 -8.88
C CYS A 173 -8.34 -8.35 -9.96
N PRO A 174 -7.64 -9.36 -10.52
CA PRO A 174 -8.32 -10.37 -11.31
C PRO A 174 -9.33 -11.08 -10.40
N ASN A 175 -10.61 -11.06 -10.76
CA ASN A 175 -11.64 -11.83 -10.08
C ASN A 175 -11.18 -13.29 -10.02
N ASN A 176 -10.79 -13.79 -8.84
CA ASN A 176 -10.48 -15.19 -8.67
C ASN A 176 -11.78 -16.00 -8.58
N ALA A 177 -12.45 -16.16 -9.72
CA ALA A 177 -13.60 -17.05 -9.86
C ALA A 177 -13.19 -18.52 -10.14
N ASN A 178 -11.90 -18.88 -10.03
CA ASN A 178 -11.38 -20.19 -10.43
C ASN A 178 -10.80 -21.04 -9.28
N HIS A 179 -11.10 -20.73 -8.02
CA HIS A 179 -10.70 -21.58 -6.86
C HIS A 179 -11.90 -22.15 -6.08
N ALA A 180 -13.03 -22.36 -6.77
CA ALA A 180 -14.12 -23.20 -6.29
C ALA A 180 -14.20 -24.49 -7.11
N ARG A 181 -13.29 -25.42 -6.87
CA ARG A 181 -13.46 -26.87 -7.10
C ARG A 181 -12.64 -27.64 -6.08
#